data_AF-A0A3N4J9L0-F1
#
_entry.id   AF-A0A3N4J9L0-F1
#
_cell.length_a   1.000
_cell.length_b   1.000
_cell.length_c   1.000
_cell.angle_alpha   90.00
_cell.angle_beta   90.00
_cell.angle_gamma   90.00
#
_symmetry.space_group_name_H-M   'P 1'
#
loop_
_entity.id
_entity.type
_entity.pdbx_description
1 polymer ?
#
loop_
_entity_poly.entity_id
_entity_poly.type
_entity_poly.pdbx_seq_one_letter_code
_entity_poly.pdbx_strand_id
1 'polypeptide(L)'
;MAWGAFCGTTKSDLVFIPGKAKVDAVTYVETVIEPYLVPFWHKCCKEYGWMKVIEDGAPRHKGKSIIYRNLNEMDTIAWPAQSPDLNLIEALWMDIETELGET
;
A
#
# COMPACT_ATOMS: atom_id res chain seq x y z
N MET A 1 9.75 9.32 3.23
CA MET A 1 9.22 7.95 2.97
C MET A 1 8.37 8.02 1.72
N ALA A 2 8.48 7.05 0.83
CA ALA A 2 7.57 6.93 -0.31
C ALA A 2 6.52 5.86 -0.02
N TRP A 3 5.36 5.99 -0.63
CA TRP A 3 4.31 4.97 -0.67
C TRP A 3 3.89 4.77 -2.12
N GLY A 4 3.62 3.53 -2.50
CA GLY A 4 3.06 3.18 -3.79
C GLY A 4 2.36 1.83 -3.72
N ALA A 5 1.56 1.54 -4.74
CA ALA A 5 0.85 0.29 -4.93
C ALA A 5 0.78 -0.07 -6.42
N PHE A 6 0.55 -1.34 -6.71
CA PHE A 6 0.28 -1.80 -8.06
C PHE A 6 -0.69 -2.99 -8.04
N CYS A 7 -1.35 -3.22 -9.17
CA CYS A 7 -2.23 -4.37 -9.40
C CYS A 7 -2.13 -4.77 -10.87
N GLY A 8 -1.65 -5.98 -11.16
CA GLY A 8 -1.37 -6.41 -12.53
C GLY A 8 -0.37 -5.46 -13.19
N THR A 9 -0.78 -4.82 -14.29
CA THR A 9 0.03 -3.80 -15.00
C THR A 9 -0.27 -2.36 -14.57
N THR A 10 -1.29 -2.16 -13.73
CA THR A 10 -1.74 -0.84 -13.29
C THR A 10 -0.97 -0.41 -12.05
N LYS A 11 -0.38 0.79 -12.08
CA LYS A 11 0.35 1.39 -10.96
C LYS A 11 -0.48 2.52 -10.32
N SER A 12 -0.34 2.70 -9.01
CA SER A 12 -0.82 3.90 -8.32
C SER A 12 0.12 5.07 -8.57
N ASP A 13 -0.26 6.25 -8.09
CA ASP A 13 0.69 7.35 -7.91
C ASP A 13 1.76 6.96 -6.89
N LEU A 14 2.97 7.50 -7.06
CA LEU A 14 4.06 7.41 -6.09
C LEU A 14 3.95 8.61 -5.13
N VAL A 15 3.59 8.33 -3.88
CA VAL A 15 3.28 9.34 -2.87
C VAL A 15 4.47 9.56 -1.95
N PHE A 16 5.02 10.77 -1.97
CA PHE A 16 6.07 11.16 -1.03
C PHE A 16 5.44 11.72 0.25
N ILE A 17 5.58 10.97 1.35
CA ILE A 17 5.05 11.38 2.64
C ILE A 17 6.08 12.30 3.31
N PRO A 18 5.76 13.59 3.51
CA PRO A 18 6.70 14.58 4.02
C PRO A 18 7.05 14.32 5.48
N GLY A 19 8.34 14.48 5.81
CA GLY A 19 8.86 14.41 7.17
C GLY A 19 9.52 13.07 7.55
N LYS A 20 10.30 13.11 8.64
CA LYS A 20 10.91 11.94 9.30
C LYS A 20 9.97 11.32 10.35
N ALA A 21 8.74 11.82 10.48
CA ALA A 21 7.82 11.42 11.53
C ALA A 21 7.25 10.02 11.27
N LYS A 22 7.06 9.25 12.35
CA LYS A 22 6.37 7.97 12.30
C LYS A 22 4.93 8.23 11.86
N VAL A 23 4.54 7.69 10.70
CA VAL A 23 3.14 7.67 10.26
C VAL A 23 2.40 6.62 11.08
N ASP A 24 1.45 7.08 11.90
CA ASP A 24 0.52 6.23 12.63
C ASP A 24 -0.68 5.83 11.75
N ALA A 25 -1.63 5.05 12.31
CA ALA A 25 -2.78 4.57 11.55
C ALA A 25 -3.74 5.70 11.12
N VAL A 26 -3.85 6.79 11.88
CA VAL A 26 -4.74 7.91 11.55
C VAL A 26 -4.14 8.71 10.40
N THR A 27 -2.86 9.09 10.53
CA THR A 27 -2.13 9.77 9.46
C THR A 27 -2.07 8.91 8.21
N TYR A 28 -1.90 7.59 8.33
CA TYR A 28 -1.91 6.69 7.18
C TYR A 28 -3.26 6.69 6.46
N VAL A 29 -4.37 6.72 7.20
CA VAL A 29 -5.70 6.84 6.58
C VAL A 29 -5.83 8.14 5.78
N GLU A 30 -5.54 9.28 6.42
CA GLU A 30 -5.73 10.61 5.84
C GLU A 30 -4.79 10.90 4.66
N THR A 31 -3.56 10.40 4.72
CA THR A 31 -2.52 10.72 3.72
C THR A 31 -2.35 9.66 2.64
N VAL A 32 -2.80 8.43 2.88
CA VAL A 32 -2.59 7.29 1.97
C VAL A 32 -3.89 6.59 1.63
N ILE A 33 -4.63 6.09 2.63
CA ILE A 33 -5.76 5.19 2.34
C ILE A 33 -6.87 5.93 1.60
N GLU A 34 -7.34 7.03 2.16
CA GLU A 34 -8.44 7.82 1.61
C GLU A 34 -8.11 8.47 0.25
N PRO A 35 -7.01 9.22 0.10
CA PRO A 35 -6.73 9.91 -1.16
C PRO A 35 -6.20 9.01 -2.29
N TYR A 36 -5.52 7.90 -1.98
CA TYR A 36 -4.80 7.12 -3.00
C TYR A 36 -5.22 5.65 -3.06
N LEU A 37 -5.21 4.92 -1.93
CA LEU A 37 -5.43 3.47 -1.95
C LEU A 37 -6.89 3.09 -2.28
N VAL A 38 -7.89 3.76 -1.68
CA VAL A 38 -9.31 3.48 -1.94
C VAL A 38 -9.67 3.74 -3.41
N PRO A 39 -9.37 4.93 -4.00
CA PRO A 39 -9.62 5.16 -5.42
C PRO A 39 -8.88 4.16 -6.32
N PHE A 40 -7.63 3.83 -5.99
CA PHE A 40 -6.84 2.86 -6.73
C PHE A 40 -7.46 1.45 -6.68
N TRP A 41 -7.91 1.01 -5.52
CA TRP A 41 -8.55 -0.29 -5.35
C TRP A 41 -9.85 -0.40 -6.14
N HIS A 42 -10.71 0.62 -6.10
CA HIS A 42 -11.94 0.63 -6.91
C HIS A 42 -11.64 0.63 -8.41
N LYS A 43 -10.63 1.38 -8.85
CA LYS A 43 -10.15 1.37 -10.24
C LYS A 43 -9.71 -0.04 -10.65
N CYS A 44 -8.89 -0.69 -9.83
CA CYS A 44 -8.41 -2.05 -10.11
C CYS A 44 -9.55 -3.07 -10.06
N CYS A 45 -10.52 -2.91 -9.16
CA CYS A 45 -11.68 -3.80 -9.10
C CYS A 45 -12.53 -3.73 -10.37
N LYS A 46 -12.68 -2.53 -10.93
CA LYS A 46 -13.38 -2.32 -12.20
C LYS A 46 -12.65 -2.95 -13.38
N GLU A 47 -11.32 -2.94 -13.36
CA GLU A 47 -10.47 -3.41 -14.46
C GLU A 47 -10.25 -4.94 -14.42
N TYR A 48 -9.95 -5.48 -13.24
CA TYR A 48 -9.50 -6.86 -13.07
C TYR A 48 -10.51 -7.76 -12.33
N GLY A 49 -11.64 -7.21 -11.86
CA GLY A 49 -12.58 -7.91 -10.97
C GLY A 49 -12.21 -7.76 -9.49
N TRP A 50 -12.89 -8.47 -8.58
CA TRP A 50 -12.68 -8.28 -7.13
C TRP A 50 -11.24 -8.57 -6.69
N MET A 51 -10.60 -7.60 -6.02
CA MET A 51 -9.20 -7.67 -5.60
C MET A 51 -9.03 -7.65 -4.08
N LYS A 52 -7.96 -8.28 -3.61
CA LYS A 52 -7.52 -8.21 -2.20
C LYS A 52 -6.26 -7.36 -2.09
N VAL A 53 -6.20 -6.52 -1.06
CA VAL A 53 -5.02 -5.72 -0.75
C VAL A 53 -3.99 -6.57 -0.01
N ILE A 54 -2.75 -6.48 -0.48
CA ILE A 54 -1.57 -7.05 0.17
C ILE A 54 -0.83 -5.91 0.90
N GLU A 55 -0.57 -6.09 2.18
CA GLU A 55 0.26 -5.20 2.98
C GLU A 55 0.94 -5.98 4.11
N ASP A 56 2.05 -5.45 4.63
CA ASP A 56 2.75 -6.07 5.76
C ASP A 56 1.98 -5.90 7.09
N GLY A 57 2.50 -6.53 8.15
CA GLY A 57 1.92 -6.45 9.49
C GLY A 57 2.21 -5.16 10.27
N ALA A 58 2.64 -4.07 9.61
CA ALA A 58 3.06 -2.84 10.29
C ALA A 58 1.96 -2.27 11.22
N PRO A 59 2.31 -1.66 12.36
CA PRO A 59 1.32 -1.13 13.31
C PRO A 59 0.32 -0.14 12.68
N ARG A 60 0.74 0.63 11.67
CA ARG A 60 -0.12 1.60 10.96
C ARG A 60 -1.21 0.94 10.10
N HIS A 61 -1.06 -0.33 9.74
CA HIS A 61 -2.06 -1.09 8.98
C HIS A 61 -3.17 -1.65 9.88
N LYS A 62 -3.03 -1.50 11.20
CA LYS A 62 -4.00 -1.97 12.20
C LYS A 62 -4.92 -0.84 12.66
N GLY A 63 -5.86 -1.15 13.56
CA GLY A 63 -6.70 -0.15 14.22
C GLY A 63 -7.55 0.64 13.22
N LYS A 64 -7.31 1.96 13.13
CA LYS A 64 -8.10 2.87 12.28
C LYS A 64 -8.07 2.47 10.80
N SER A 65 -6.95 1.97 10.31
CA SER A 65 -6.80 1.50 8.93
C SER A 65 -7.72 0.33 8.60
N ILE A 66 -7.88 -0.64 9.53
CA ILE A 66 -8.81 -1.76 9.37
C ILE A 66 -10.25 -1.27 9.29
N ILE A 67 -10.63 -0.35 10.20
CA ILE A 67 -11.98 0.24 10.21
C ILE A 67 -12.26 0.92 8.86
N TYR A 68 -11.30 1.71 8.36
CA TYR A 68 -11.48 2.46 7.12
C TYR A 68 -11.55 1.54 5.89
N ARG A 69 -10.77 0.45 5.85
CA ARG A 69 -10.88 -0.57 4.80
C ARG A 69 -12.24 -1.25 4.81
N ASN A 70 -12.73 -1.64 5.98
CA ASN A 70 -14.05 -2.27 6.10
C ASN A 70 -15.18 -1.34 5.65
N LEU A 71 -15.08 -0.03 5.94
CA LEU A 71 -16.04 0.97 5.46
C LEU A 71 -16.05 1.12 3.94
N ASN A 72 -14.94 0.80 3.27
CA ASN A 72 -14.79 0.85 1.81
C ASN A 72 -14.86 -0.55 1.18
N GLU A 73 -15.28 -1.58 1.93
CA GLU A 73 -15.41 -2.97 1.46
C GLU A 73 -14.11 -3.54 0.88
N MET A 74 -12.95 -3.08 1.37
CA MET A 74 -11.65 -3.50 0.89
C MET A 74 -11.17 -4.76 1.62
N ASP A 75 -11.19 -5.88 0.90
CA ASP A 75 -10.63 -7.13 1.40
C ASP A 75 -9.10 -7.07 1.51
N THR A 76 -8.57 -7.75 2.53
CA THR A 76 -7.13 -7.96 2.71
C THR A 76 -6.80 -9.45 2.72
N ILE A 77 -5.55 -9.78 2.44
CA ILE A 77 -5.03 -11.13 2.67
C ILE A 77 -4.24 -11.17 3.98
N ALA A 78 -4.32 -12.29 4.69
CA ALA A 78 -3.44 -12.53 5.84
C ALA A 78 -1.99 -12.60 5.35
N TRP A 79 -1.12 -11.75 5.91
CA TRP A 79 0.28 -11.67 5.53
C TRP A 79 1.19 -12.26 6.62
N PRO A 80 2.12 -13.17 6.27
CA PRO A 80 3.09 -13.68 7.23
C PRO A 80 4.08 -12.59 7.66
N ALA A 81 4.43 -12.58 8.94
CA ALA A 81 5.38 -11.61 9.48
C ALA A 81 6.79 -11.85 8.90
N GLN A 82 7.53 -10.77 8.66
CA GLN A 82 8.92 -10.81 8.17
C GLN A 82 9.09 -11.55 6.83
N SER A 83 8.08 -11.48 5.96
CA SER A 83 8.14 -12.09 4.62
C SER A 83 8.04 -11.05 3.50
N PRO A 84 9.01 -10.13 3.38
CA PRO A 84 9.05 -9.16 2.27
C PRO A 84 9.26 -9.86 0.92
N ASP A 85 9.96 -11.00 0.91
CA ASP A 85 10.23 -11.84 -0.26
C ASP A 85 8.96 -12.33 -0.97
N LEU A 86 7.86 -12.44 -0.25
CA LEU A 86 6.56 -12.83 -0.83
C LEU A 86 5.82 -11.65 -1.48
N ASN A 87 6.21 -10.41 -1.19
CA ASN A 87 5.53 -9.22 -1.69
C ASN A 87 6.22 -8.71 -2.96
N LEU A 88 5.55 -8.85 -4.10
CA LEU A 88 6.09 -8.47 -5.41
C LEU A 88 6.48 -6.98 -5.51
N ILE A 89 5.93 -6.11 -4.67
CA ILE A 89 6.29 -4.69 -4.70
C ILE A 89 7.74 -4.46 -4.24
N GLU A 90 8.31 -5.35 -3.42
CA GLU A 90 9.69 -5.21 -2.94
C GLU A 90 10.70 -5.35 -4.09
N ALA A 91 10.39 -6.17 -5.10
CA ALA A 91 11.20 -6.25 -6.32
C ALA A 91 11.16 -4.92 -7.11
N LEU A 92 10.00 -4.28 -7.19
CA LEU A 92 9.87 -2.96 -7.84
C LEU A 92 10.63 -1.87 -7.07
N TRP A 93 10.62 -1.92 -5.73
CA TRP A 93 11.42 -0.99 -4.93
C TRP A 93 12.92 -1.19 -5.17
N MET A 94 13.38 -2.44 -5.23
CA MET A 94 14.78 -2.76 -5.53
C MET A 94 15.20 -2.20 -6.91
N ASP A 95 14.39 -2.40 -7.94
CA ASP A 95 14.66 -1.87 -9.28
C ASP A 95 14.79 -0.33 -9.24
N ILE A 96 13.91 0.35 -8.50
CA ILE A 96 13.96 1.82 -8.34
C ILE A 96 15.24 2.25 -7.62
N GLU A 97 15.62 1.57 -6.54
CA GLU A 97 16.86 1.87 -5.80
C GLU A 97 18.11 1.66 -6.66
N THR A 98 18.13 0.62 -7.51
CA THR A 98 19.21 0.38 -8.48
C THR A 98 19.32 1.50 -9.50
N GLU A 99 18.20 1.95 -10.07
CA GLU A 99 18.20 3.07 -11.02
C GLU A 99 18.63 4.41 -10.39
N LEU A 100 18.40 4.57 -9.08
CA LEU A 100 18.88 5.74 -8.32
C LEU A 100 20.36 5.63 -7.91
N GLY A 101 21.00 4.49 -8.13
CA GLY A 101 22.38 4.23 -7.70
C GLY A 101 22.52 4.09 -6.17
N GLU A 102 21.44 3.68 -5.49
CA GLU A 102 21.42 3.46 -4.04
C GLU A 102 21.76 2.01 -3.64
N THR A 103 21.96 1.12 -4.63
CA THR A 103 22.37 -0.29 -4.46
C THR A 103 23.65 -0.62 -5.23
#